data_AF-A0A6N7WBZ4-F1
#
_entry.id   AF-A0A6N7WBZ4-F1
#
_cell.length_a   1.000
_cell.length_b   1.000
_cell.length_c   1.000
_cell.angle_alpha   90.00
_cell.angle_beta   90.00
_cell.angle_gamma   90.00
#
_symmetry.space_group_name_H-M   'P 1'
#
loop_
_entity.id
_entity.type
_entity.pdbx_description
1 polymer ?
#
loop_
_entity_poly.entity_id
_entity_poly.type
_entity_poly.pdbx_seq_one_letter_code
_entity_poly.pdbx_strand_id
1 'polypeptide(L)'
;MNEEKITALEKKIQKEHGNIAGMVVLKDGRTVYENYFNGCGADDTIHVFSVTKSIVSILAALDLLGGRKPAGEFRYMEMIGPDILSGLLANATGQPVLDFAREALFEPLHIAVASNIVLYTPQEHVAFIKKNCASGWVADEKGHNTAGWGLTLTAVDMAKIGQLYLDGGKWEGRQIVSEEWVAESTAEHSRWEKEKLSYGYLWWTGILNGYAAMGNSGNIIYVNPADKMVVSIAALFKPTAKDITEFIDKDVKPLFCGAEG
;
A
#
# COMPACT_ATOMS: atom_id res chain seq x y z
N MET A 1 -49.24 5.77 1.59
CA MET A 1 -49.32 5.14 0.26
C MET A 1 -50.74 4.60 0.10
N ASN A 2 -51.36 4.67 -1.08
CA ASN A 2 -52.76 4.23 -1.22
C ASN A 2 -52.82 2.69 -1.28
N GLU A 3 -53.33 2.04 -0.22
CA GLU A 3 -53.42 0.58 -0.08
C GLU A 3 -54.18 -0.10 -1.24
N GLU A 4 -55.17 0.58 -1.81
CA GLU A 4 -55.92 0.06 -2.97
C GLU A 4 -55.00 -0.06 -4.21
N LYS A 5 -54.07 0.88 -4.38
CA LYS A 5 -53.11 0.86 -5.50
C LYS A 5 -52.04 -0.22 -5.32
N ILE A 6 -51.60 -0.47 -4.08
CA ILE A 6 -50.66 -1.55 -3.77
C ILE A 6 -51.32 -2.91 -4.03
N THR A 7 -52.53 -3.09 -3.53
CA THR A 7 -53.31 -4.33 -3.75
C THR A 7 -53.53 -4.59 -5.24
N ALA A 8 -53.80 -3.54 -6.03
CA ALA A 8 -53.91 -3.66 -7.48
C ALA A 8 -52.57 -4.04 -8.15
N LEU A 9 -51.45 -3.49 -7.68
CA LEU A 9 -50.11 -3.82 -8.16
C LEU A 9 -49.75 -5.29 -7.88
N GLU A 10 -50.01 -5.79 -6.67
CA GLU A 10 -49.73 -7.18 -6.29
C GLU A 10 -50.57 -8.18 -7.07
N LYS A 11 -51.86 -7.88 -7.27
CA LYS A 11 -52.72 -8.66 -8.17
C LYS A 11 -52.18 -8.70 -9.59
N LYS A 12 -51.64 -7.58 -10.09
CA LYS A 12 -51.02 -7.50 -11.42
C LYS A 12 -49.73 -8.32 -11.48
N ILE A 13 -48.88 -8.26 -10.45
CA ILE A 13 -47.66 -9.08 -10.35
C ILE A 13 -48.01 -10.57 -10.41
N GLN A 14 -48.96 -11.03 -9.60
CA GLN A 14 -49.35 -12.44 -9.60
C GLN A 14 -49.94 -12.89 -10.94
N LYS A 15 -50.67 -12.00 -11.64
CA LYS A 15 -51.30 -12.32 -12.92
C LYS A 15 -50.35 -12.28 -14.12
N GLU A 16 -49.47 -11.28 -14.19
CA GLU A 16 -48.67 -10.97 -15.39
C GLU A 16 -47.16 -11.24 -15.20
N HIS A 17 -46.67 -11.28 -13.96
CA HIS A 17 -45.26 -11.43 -13.61
C HIS A 17 -45.08 -12.47 -12.49
N GLY A 18 -45.80 -13.60 -12.61
CA GLY A 18 -45.89 -14.62 -11.57
C GLY A 18 -44.57 -15.32 -11.20
N ASN A 19 -43.47 -14.99 -11.86
CA ASN A 19 -42.12 -15.48 -11.58
C ASN A 19 -41.28 -14.52 -10.70
N ILE A 20 -41.83 -13.39 -10.25
CA ILE A 20 -41.14 -12.48 -9.32
C ILE A 20 -41.02 -13.16 -7.95
N ALA A 21 -39.81 -13.24 -7.39
CA ALA A 21 -39.56 -13.80 -6.06
C ALA A 21 -39.69 -12.75 -4.94
N GLY A 22 -39.33 -11.49 -5.22
CA GLY A 22 -39.46 -10.40 -4.27
C GLY A 22 -39.28 -9.05 -4.94
N MET A 23 -39.85 -8.00 -4.34
CA MET A 23 -39.74 -6.63 -4.84
C MET A 23 -39.64 -5.65 -3.67
N VAL A 24 -38.58 -4.84 -3.70
CA VAL A 24 -38.34 -3.76 -2.75
C VAL A 24 -38.22 -2.46 -3.52
N VAL A 25 -38.86 -1.40 -3.04
CA VAL A 25 -38.75 -0.05 -3.59
C VAL A 25 -38.20 0.87 -2.52
N LEU A 26 -37.01 1.42 -2.81
CA LEU A 26 -36.37 2.45 -2.01
C LEU A 26 -36.62 3.81 -2.66
N LYS A 27 -36.99 4.82 -1.87
CA LYS A 27 -37.07 6.21 -2.30
C LYS A 27 -36.52 7.11 -1.19
N ASP A 28 -35.62 8.03 -1.55
CA ASP A 28 -34.95 8.94 -0.62
C ASP A 28 -34.26 8.20 0.55
N GLY A 29 -33.67 7.04 0.26
CA GLY A 29 -32.97 6.19 1.24
C GLY A 29 -33.88 5.41 2.19
N ARG A 30 -35.20 5.43 1.99
CA ARG A 30 -36.17 4.68 2.82
C ARG A 30 -36.92 3.65 2.00
N THR A 31 -37.18 2.50 2.61
CA THR A 31 -38.09 1.49 2.03
C THR A 31 -39.50 2.05 2.03
N VAL A 32 -40.06 2.25 0.84
CA VAL A 32 -41.43 2.71 0.66
C VAL A 32 -42.37 1.57 0.28
N TYR A 33 -41.84 0.42 -0.15
CA TYR A 33 -42.58 -0.81 -0.41
C TYR A 33 -41.62 -2.01 -0.34
N GLU A 34 -42.08 -3.13 0.21
CA GLU A 34 -41.35 -4.39 0.28
C GLU A 34 -42.36 -5.53 0.39
N ASN A 35 -42.29 -6.49 -0.54
CA ASN A 35 -43.07 -7.73 -0.45
C ASN A 35 -42.38 -8.87 -1.21
N TYR A 36 -42.69 -10.10 -0.81
CA TYR A 36 -42.09 -11.32 -1.34
C TYR A 36 -43.18 -12.28 -1.81
N PHE A 37 -42.88 -13.05 -2.85
CA PHE A 37 -43.85 -13.87 -3.56
C PHE A 37 -43.26 -15.25 -3.84
N ASN A 38 -44.10 -16.19 -4.28
CA ASN A 38 -43.67 -17.55 -4.66
C ASN A 38 -42.96 -18.34 -3.53
N GLY A 39 -43.31 -18.06 -2.27
CA GLY A 39 -42.77 -18.75 -1.11
C GLY A 39 -41.37 -18.28 -0.67
N CYS A 40 -40.83 -17.25 -1.33
CA CYS A 40 -39.59 -16.60 -0.89
C CYS A 40 -39.87 -15.65 0.28
N GLY A 41 -38.92 -15.58 1.21
CA GLY A 41 -38.84 -14.58 2.27
C GLY A 41 -37.73 -13.56 2.03
N ALA A 42 -37.56 -12.65 2.99
CA ALA A 42 -36.57 -11.58 2.91
C ALA A 42 -35.11 -12.05 2.86
N ASP A 43 -34.84 -13.23 3.43
CA ASP A 43 -33.50 -13.78 3.56
C ASP A 43 -33.14 -14.78 2.44
N ASP A 44 -34.09 -15.09 1.55
CA ASP A 44 -33.87 -16.04 0.46
C ASP A 44 -33.08 -15.41 -0.70
N THR A 45 -32.08 -16.14 -1.21
CA THR A 45 -31.23 -15.69 -2.31
C THR A 45 -31.64 -16.31 -3.63
N ILE A 46 -31.60 -15.52 -4.70
CA ILE A 46 -31.95 -15.96 -6.06
C ILE A 46 -30.82 -15.64 -7.04
N HIS A 47 -30.64 -16.49 -8.05
CA HIS A 47 -29.63 -16.27 -9.07
C HIS A 47 -29.99 -15.05 -9.95
N VAL A 48 -29.15 -14.02 -9.95
CA VAL A 48 -29.44 -12.72 -10.60
C VAL A 48 -28.95 -12.59 -12.05
N PHE A 49 -28.34 -13.65 -12.60
CA PHE A 49 -27.88 -13.74 -14.00
C PHE A 49 -27.09 -12.51 -14.46
N SER A 50 -27.56 -11.77 -15.47
CA SER A 50 -26.80 -10.69 -16.09
C SER A 50 -26.67 -9.43 -15.22
N VAL A 51 -27.38 -9.32 -14.09
CA VAL A 51 -27.12 -8.29 -13.07
C VAL A 51 -25.67 -8.39 -12.57
N THR A 52 -25.11 -9.60 -12.54
CA THR A 52 -23.70 -9.84 -12.19
C THR A 52 -22.74 -9.04 -13.07
N LYS A 53 -23.05 -8.77 -14.35
CA LYS A 53 -22.18 -7.99 -15.24
C LYS A 53 -22.04 -6.54 -14.79
N SER A 54 -23.10 -5.94 -14.27
CA SER A 54 -23.06 -4.56 -13.77
C SER A 54 -22.28 -4.46 -12.46
N ILE A 55 -22.42 -5.47 -11.58
CA ILE A 55 -21.63 -5.57 -10.35
C ILE A 55 -20.15 -5.76 -10.69
N VAL A 56 -19.83 -6.67 -11.62
CA VAL A 56 -18.47 -6.86 -12.14
C VAL A 56 -17.95 -5.61 -12.84
N SER A 57 -18.79 -4.85 -13.56
CA SER A 57 -18.38 -3.57 -14.17
C SER A 57 -18.05 -2.50 -13.13
N ILE A 58 -18.68 -2.51 -11.96
CA ILE A 58 -18.30 -1.64 -10.85
C ILE A 58 -16.95 -2.09 -10.28
N LEU A 59 -16.74 -3.40 -10.13
CA LEU A 59 -15.46 -3.97 -9.71
C LEU A 59 -14.33 -3.68 -10.72
N ALA A 60 -14.61 -3.74 -12.03
CA ALA A 60 -13.67 -3.38 -13.09
C ALA A 60 -13.50 -1.84 -13.24
N ALA A 61 -14.48 -1.03 -12.85
CA ALA A 61 -14.30 0.40 -12.71
C ALA A 61 -13.40 0.73 -11.50
N LEU A 62 -13.31 -0.16 -10.52
CA LEU A 62 -12.24 -0.13 -9.51
C LEU A 62 -10.90 -0.63 -10.11
N ASP A 63 -10.87 -1.52 -11.12
CA ASP A 63 -9.62 -1.81 -11.89
C ASP A 63 -9.05 -0.60 -12.66
N LEU A 64 -9.77 0.53 -12.74
CA LEU A 64 -9.21 1.83 -13.19
C LEU A 64 -8.23 2.45 -12.18
N LEU A 65 -7.78 1.72 -11.14
CA LEU A 65 -6.76 2.19 -10.18
C LEU A 65 -5.42 2.58 -10.84
N GLY A 66 -5.14 2.20 -12.10
CA GLY A 66 -4.01 2.73 -12.90
C GLY A 66 -4.23 4.10 -13.56
N GLY A 67 -5.46 4.63 -13.53
CA GLY A 67 -5.91 5.87 -14.16
C GLY A 67 -6.12 5.79 -15.69
N ARG A 68 -6.58 6.89 -16.32
CA ARG A 68 -7.06 6.94 -17.72
C ARG A 68 -5.98 6.93 -18.83
N LYS A 69 -4.69 6.86 -18.48
CA LYS A 69 -3.61 6.91 -19.47
C LYS A 69 -3.10 5.51 -19.81
N PRO A 70 -2.46 5.31 -20.97
CA PRO A 70 -1.87 4.02 -21.34
C PRO A 70 -0.87 3.54 -20.29
N ALA A 71 -0.78 2.22 -20.12
CA ALA A 71 0.29 1.60 -19.36
C ALA A 71 1.66 2.00 -19.94
N GLY A 72 2.67 2.16 -19.08
CA GLY A 72 4.05 2.48 -19.48
C GLY A 72 4.54 3.87 -19.06
N GLU A 73 3.65 4.81 -18.70
CA GLU A 73 4.07 6.07 -18.06
C GLU A 73 4.28 5.87 -16.55
N PHE A 74 5.40 6.33 -16.00
CA PHE A 74 5.64 6.32 -14.56
C PHE A 74 4.60 7.16 -13.81
N ARG A 75 4.06 6.57 -12.74
CA ARG A 75 3.16 7.24 -11.80
C ARG A 75 3.50 6.79 -10.40
N TYR A 76 3.92 7.74 -9.58
CA TYR A 76 4.14 7.47 -8.17
C TYR A 76 2.78 7.34 -7.46
N MET A 77 2.43 6.12 -7.06
CA MET A 77 1.19 5.81 -6.32
C MET A 77 1.55 5.33 -4.92
N GLU A 78 1.58 6.26 -3.98
CA GLU A 78 2.15 6.06 -2.63
C GLU A 78 1.49 4.97 -1.79
N MET A 79 0.21 4.66 -2.02
CA MET A 79 -0.56 3.75 -1.15
C MET A 79 -1.09 2.53 -1.91
N ILE A 80 -1.93 2.75 -2.93
CA ILE A 80 -2.67 1.68 -3.60
C ILE A 80 -1.77 0.62 -4.25
N GLY A 81 -0.71 1.04 -4.96
CA GLY A 81 0.19 0.11 -5.65
C GLY A 81 0.92 -0.83 -4.69
N PRO A 82 1.67 -0.28 -3.72
CA PRO A 82 2.33 -1.09 -2.69
C PRO A 82 1.37 -1.94 -1.87
N ASP A 83 0.20 -1.43 -1.48
CA ASP A 83 -0.74 -2.20 -0.64
C ASP A 83 -1.27 -3.47 -1.34
N ILE A 84 -1.38 -3.46 -2.67
CA ILE A 84 -1.68 -4.68 -3.46
C ILE A 84 -0.55 -5.70 -3.32
N LEU A 85 0.72 -5.26 -3.31
CA LEU A 85 1.88 -6.14 -3.11
C LEU A 85 1.84 -6.81 -1.73
N SER A 86 1.36 -6.12 -0.70
CA SER A 86 1.12 -6.69 0.63
C SER A 86 0.17 -7.89 0.56
N GLY A 87 -0.96 -7.74 -0.14
CA GLY A 87 -1.92 -8.83 -0.37
C GLY A 87 -1.34 -10.00 -1.16
N LEU A 88 -0.51 -9.71 -2.18
CA LEU A 88 0.19 -10.75 -2.96
C LEU A 88 1.18 -11.54 -2.10
N LEU A 89 1.96 -10.87 -1.26
CA LEU A 89 2.90 -11.52 -0.34
C LEU A 89 2.18 -12.41 0.67
N ALA A 90 1.10 -11.90 1.29
CA ALA A 90 0.31 -12.70 2.22
C ALA A 90 -0.25 -13.97 1.55
N ASN A 91 -0.77 -13.84 0.32
CA ASN A 91 -1.32 -14.97 -0.42
C ASN A 91 -0.25 -15.96 -0.88
N ALA A 92 0.91 -15.48 -1.35
CA ALA A 92 2.00 -16.32 -1.84
C ALA A 92 2.72 -17.09 -0.72
N THR A 93 2.83 -16.48 0.46
CA THR A 93 3.52 -17.06 1.62
C THR A 93 2.58 -17.85 2.52
N GLY A 94 1.28 -17.62 2.44
CA GLY A 94 0.28 -18.24 3.32
C GLY A 94 0.31 -17.72 4.76
N GLN A 95 1.01 -16.62 5.03
CA GLN A 95 1.13 -16.01 6.36
C GLN A 95 1.03 -14.48 6.32
N PRO A 96 0.75 -13.82 7.46
CA PRO A 96 0.72 -12.35 7.53
C PRO A 96 2.06 -11.72 7.10
N VAL A 97 1.99 -10.58 6.42
CA VAL A 97 3.19 -9.91 5.87
C VAL A 97 4.19 -9.52 6.96
N LEU A 98 3.73 -9.04 8.11
CA LEU A 98 4.62 -8.74 9.24
C LEU A 98 5.37 -10.00 9.72
N ASP A 99 4.74 -11.16 9.75
CA ASP A 99 5.38 -12.40 10.20
C ASP A 99 6.41 -12.89 9.17
N PHE A 100 6.04 -12.87 7.89
CA PHE A 100 6.97 -13.16 6.81
C PHE A 100 8.17 -12.20 6.81
N ALA A 101 7.94 -10.89 6.94
CA ALA A 101 9.01 -9.90 7.00
C ALA A 101 9.89 -10.07 8.25
N ARG A 102 9.29 -10.47 9.38
CA ARG A 102 10.02 -10.75 10.61
C ARG A 102 10.98 -11.91 10.40
N GLU A 103 10.51 -13.04 9.88
CA GLU A 103 11.31 -14.23 9.63
C GLU A 103 12.38 -14.01 8.55
N ALA A 104 11.98 -13.44 7.41
CA ALA A 104 12.82 -13.37 6.22
C ALA A 104 13.81 -12.20 6.23
N LEU A 105 13.52 -11.12 6.97
CA LEU A 105 14.30 -9.88 6.91
C LEU A 105 14.61 -9.30 8.30
N PHE A 106 13.62 -9.03 9.14
CA PHE A 106 13.85 -8.26 10.37
C PHE A 106 14.65 -9.02 11.41
N GLU A 107 14.34 -10.29 11.69
CA GLU A 107 15.12 -11.11 12.64
C GLU A 107 16.58 -11.31 12.19
N PRO A 108 16.85 -11.69 10.92
CA PRO A 108 18.23 -11.76 10.42
C PRO A 108 19.02 -10.46 10.57
N LEU A 109 18.37 -9.29 10.43
CA LEU A 109 19.00 -7.98 10.59
C LEU A 109 18.92 -7.45 12.03
N HIS A 110 18.39 -8.22 12.98
CA HIS A 110 18.16 -7.76 14.37
C HIS A 110 17.33 -6.47 14.45
N ILE A 111 16.30 -6.35 13.61
CA ILE A 111 15.32 -5.26 13.60
C ILE A 111 14.10 -5.71 14.37
N ALA A 112 13.64 -4.88 15.32
CA ALA A 112 12.49 -5.19 16.16
C ALA A 112 11.26 -4.38 15.73
N VAL A 113 10.28 -5.06 15.11
CA VAL A 113 8.95 -4.52 14.81
C VAL A 113 7.93 -5.23 15.70
N ALA A 114 7.45 -4.53 16.74
CA ALA A 114 6.79 -5.19 17.87
C ALA A 114 5.42 -5.78 17.52
N SER A 115 4.57 -5.06 16.79
CA SER A 115 3.21 -5.55 16.46
C SER A 115 2.59 -4.83 15.27
N ASN A 116 1.44 -5.35 14.82
CA ASN A 116 0.54 -4.56 13.99
C ASN A 116 -0.04 -3.39 14.79
N ILE A 117 -0.31 -2.28 14.09
CA ILE A 117 -0.96 -1.09 14.64
C ILE A 117 -2.25 -0.86 13.87
N VAL A 118 -3.39 -0.87 14.55
CA VAL A 118 -4.70 -0.57 13.94
C VAL A 118 -5.12 0.84 14.37
N LEU A 119 -5.47 1.68 13.39
CA LEU A 119 -5.88 3.06 13.59
C LEU A 119 -7.36 3.18 13.21
N TYR A 120 -8.23 3.45 14.17
CA TYR A 120 -9.68 3.50 13.99
C TYR A 120 -10.20 4.91 13.72
N THR A 121 -9.47 5.93 14.18
CA THR A 121 -9.92 7.33 14.11
C THR A 121 -8.94 8.23 13.35
N PRO A 122 -9.43 9.31 12.70
CA PRO A 122 -8.55 10.32 12.11
C PRO A 122 -7.57 10.93 13.12
N GLN A 123 -7.96 11.03 14.39
CA GLN A 123 -7.13 11.54 15.47
C GLN A 123 -5.95 10.62 15.78
N GLU A 124 -6.19 9.30 15.85
CA GLU A 124 -5.13 8.29 16.00
C GLU A 124 -4.17 8.32 14.81
N HIS A 125 -4.70 8.47 13.59
CA HIS A 125 -3.88 8.61 12.38
C HIS A 125 -2.97 9.85 12.43
N VAL A 126 -3.52 11.00 12.81
CA VAL A 126 -2.73 12.24 12.98
C VAL A 126 -1.71 12.10 14.10
N ALA A 127 -2.07 11.46 15.22
CA ALA A 127 -1.16 11.23 16.34
C ALA A 127 0.01 10.31 15.94
N PHE A 128 -0.29 9.24 15.20
CA PHE A 128 0.70 8.30 14.67
C PHE A 128 1.75 9.02 13.82
N ILE A 129 1.33 9.83 12.85
CA ILE A 129 2.22 10.54 11.94
C ILE A 129 3.04 11.64 12.63
N LYS A 130 2.46 12.36 13.61
CA LYS A 130 3.11 13.53 14.20
C LYS A 130 4.11 13.19 15.30
N LYS A 131 3.82 12.20 16.16
CA LYS A 131 4.61 11.97 17.37
C LYS A 131 4.34 10.59 17.98
N ASN A 132 4.62 9.52 17.25
CA ASN A 132 4.58 8.19 17.83
C ASN A 132 5.96 7.53 17.85
N CYS A 133 6.32 7.00 19.03
CA CYS A 133 7.50 6.14 19.22
C CYS A 133 7.10 4.66 19.31
N ALA A 134 5.84 4.32 19.00
CA ALA A 134 5.40 2.93 18.92
C ALA A 134 6.24 2.20 17.86
N SER A 135 6.71 1.00 18.22
CA SER A 135 7.29 0.07 17.27
C SER A 135 6.18 -0.79 16.70
N GLY A 136 5.98 -0.76 15.39
CA GLY A 136 5.02 -1.59 14.70
C GLY A 136 4.85 -1.24 13.23
N TRP A 137 3.84 -1.86 12.64
CA TRP A 137 3.46 -1.62 11.25
C TRP A 137 1.94 -1.49 11.17
N VAL A 138 1.46 -0.37 10.62
CA VAL A 138 0.03 -0.17 10.42
C VAL A 138 -0.58 -1.30 9.58
N ALA A 139 -1.74 -1.79 10.01
CA ALA A 139 -2.51 -2.81 9.35
C ALA A 139 -4.02 -2.54 9.44
N ASP A 140 -4.79 -3.15 8.54
CA ASP A 140 -6.25 -3.21 8.66
C ASP A 140 -6.68 -4.14 9.82
N GLU A 141 -7.99 -4.18 10.11
CA GLU A 141 -8.56 -5.06 11.16
C GLU A 141 -8.36 -6.56 10.89
N LYS A 142 -8.03 -6.93 9.64
CA LYS A 142 -7.75 -8.31 9.23
C LYS A 142 -6.26 -8.64 9.30
N GLY A 143 -5.42 -7.67 9.67
CA GLY A 143 -3.97 -7.84 9.80
C GLY A 143 -3.19 -7.64 8.50
N HIS A 144 -3.79 -7.09 7.44
CA HIS A 144 -3.05 -6.73 6.23
C HIS A 144 -2.29 -5.43 6.43
N ASN A 145 -0.96 -5.49 6.40
CA ASN A 145 -0.11 -4.32 6.55
C ASN A 145 -0.18 -3.37 5.36
N THR A 146 -0.13 -2.06 5.63
CA THR A 146 -0.01 -1.04 4.58
C THR A 146 1.43 -1.05 4.05
N ALA A 147 1.66 -1.52 2.83
CA ALA A 147 3.02 -1.61 2.29
C ALA A 147 3.58 -0.26 1.83
N GLY A 148 2.72 0.73 1.57
CA GLY A 148 3.14 2.08 1.18
C GLY A 148 3.56 2.99 2.34
N TRP A 149 3.16 2.67 3.57
CA TRP A 149 3.38 3.54 4.74
C TRP A 149 3.19 2.79 6.07
N GLY A 150 3.42 3.46 7.21
CA GLY A 150 2.98 2.95 8.52
C GLY A 150 3.93 1.98 9.21
N LEU A 151 5.02 1.55 8.54
CA LEU A 151 6.14 0.85 9.21
C LEU A 151 6.97 1.86 10.02
N THR A 152 7.24 1.54 11.27
CA THR A 152 8.11 2.35 12.14
C THR A 152 9.46 1.67 12.31
N LEU A 153 10.55 2.39 12.05
CA LEU A 153 11.92 1.91 12.24
C LEU A 153 12.75 2.99 12.93
N THR A 154 13.80 2.57 13.64
CA THR A 154 14.85 3.50 14.05
C THR A 154 15.74 3.85 12.86
N ALA A 155 16.44 4.98 12.92
CA ALA A 155 17.43 5.33 11.89
C ALA A 155 18.52 4.25 11.75
N VAL A 156 18.86 3.56 12.85
CA VAL A 156 19.81 2.45 12.85
C VAL A 156 19.23 1.25 12.10
N ASP A 157 17.99 0.85 12.36
CA ASP A 157 17.35 -0.28 11.66
C ASP A 157 17.23 -0.01 10.15
N MET A 158 16.87 1.21 9.78
CA MET A 158 16.91 1.68 8.39
C MET A 158 18.32 1.58 7.78
N ALA A 159 19.36 1.93 8.54
CA ALA A 159 20.75 1.81 8.07
C ALA A 159 21.18 0.35 7.86
N LYS A 160 20.69 -0.60 8.68
CA LYS A 160 20.95 -2.04 8.47
C LYS A 160 20.39 -2.52 7.12
N ILE A 161 19.20 -2.06 6.74
CA ILE A 161 18.62 -2.34 5.42
C ILE A 161 19.48 -1.73 4.30
N GLY A 162 19.93 -0.49 4.47
CA GLY A 162 20.85 0.14 3.52
C GLY A 162 22.18 -0.63 3.38
N GLN A 163 22.73 -1.10 4.50
CA GLN A 163 23.98 -1.87 4.54
C GLN A 163 23.80 -3.26 3.92
N LEU A 164 22.67 -3.93 4.15
CA LEU A 164 22.31 -5.16 3.44
C LEU A 164 22.37 -4.96 1.92
N TYR A 165 21.82 -3.86 1.41
CA TYR A 165 21.89 -3.54 -0.03
C TYR A 165 23.30 -3.16 -0.48
N LEU A 166 24.06 -2.43 0.34
CA LEU A 166 25.45 -2.08 0.05
C LEU A 166 26.32 -3.34 -0.11
N ASP A 167 26.07 -4.36 0.71
CA ASP A 167 26.81 -5.62 0.72
C ASP A 167 26.23 -6.69 -0.25
N GLY A 168 25.45 -6.26 -1.25
CA GLY A 168 24.90 -7.16 -2.28
C GLY A 168 23.93 -8.19 -1.71
N GLY A 169 23.19 -7.81 -0.67
CA GLY A 169 22.16 -8.65 -0.03
C GLY A 169 22.71 -9.61 1.03
N LYS A 170 23.96 -9.42 1.46
CA LYS A 170 24.57 -10.18 2.57
C LYS A 170 24.47 -9.41 3.88
N TRP A 171 24.20 -10.15 4.96
CA TRP A 171 24.25 -9.64 6.32
C TRP A 171 25.02 -10.65 7.19
N GLU A 172 26.07 -10.19 7.87
CA GLU A 172 26.91 -11.03 8.74
C GLU A 172 27.37 -12.36 8.09
N GLY A 173 27.68 -12.32 6.80
CA GLY A 173 28.13 -13.48 6.02
C GLY A 173 27.02 -14.39 5.50
N ARG A 174 25.74 -14.14 5.82
CA ARG A 174 24.58 -14.85 5.28
C ARG A 174 23.95 -14.06 4.13
N GLN A 175 23.64 -14.75 3.02
CA GLN A 175 22.83 -14.17 1.94
C GLN A 175 21.36 -14.12 2.37
N ILE A 176 20.78 -12.92 2.45
CA ILE A 176 19.37 -12.70 2.79
C ILE A 176 18.56 -12.37 1.54
N VAL A 177 19.09 -11.51 0.68
CA VAL A 177 18.52 -11.12 -0.63
C VAL A 177 19.56 -11.47 -1.68
N SER A 178 19.22 -12.03 -2.85
CA SER A 178 20.25 -12.35 -3.85
C SER A 178 20.95 -11.09 -4.37
N GLU A 179 22.24 -11.20 -4.67
CA GLU A 179 23.00 -10.10 -5.29
C GLU A 179 22.38 -9.67 -6.63
N GLU A 180 21.87 -10.65 -7.40
CA GLU A 180 21.11 -10.41 -8.63
C GLU A 180 19.86 -9.56 -8.38
N TRP A 181 19.09 -9.84 -7.33
CA TRP A 181 17.91 -9.05 -7.00
C TRP A 181 18.27 -7.64 -6.53
N VAL A 182 19.35 -7.47 -5.76
CA VAL A 182 19.84 -6.14 -5.38
C VAL A 182 20.19 -5.33 -6.63
N ALA A 183 20.91 -5.93 -7.58
CA ALA A 183 21.24 -5.28 -8.85
C ALA A 183 19.99 -4.97 -9.70
N GLU A 184 19.06 -5.91 -9.82
CA GLU A 184 17.85 -5.74 -10.62
C GLU A 184 16.90 -4.70 -10.01
N SER A 185 16.65 -4.77 -8.70
CA SER A 185 15.72 -3.86 -8.02
C SER A 185 16.20 -2.41 -7.97
N THR A 186 17.51 -2.19 -8.07
CA THR A 186 18.14 -0.86 -8.09
C THR A 186 18.55 -0.39 -9.49
N ALA A 187 18.24 -1.18 -10.53
CA ALA A 187 18.34 -0.75 -11.92
C ALA A 187 17.15 0.15 -12.31
N GLU A 188 17.33 0.99 -13.33
CA GLU A 188 16.25 1.79 -13.89
C GLU A 188 15.27 0.92 -14.70
N HIS A 189 14.02 0.86 -14.25
CA HIS A 189 12.91 0.20 -14.94
C HIS A 189 11.84 1.19 -15.42
N SER A 190 11.80 2.36 -14.78
CA SER A 190 10.88 3.44 -15.13
C SER A 190 11.49 4.79 -14.78
N ARG A 191 10.92 5.87 -15.31
CA ARG A 191 11.44 7.22 -15.14
C ARG A 191 10.32 8.23 -14.92
N TRP A 192 10.47 9.05 -13.90
CA TRP A 192 9.66 10.24 -13.70
C TRP A 192 10.24 11.40 -14.51
N GLU A 193 9.82 11.50 -15.78
CA GLU A 193 10.36 12.49 -16.73
C GLU A 193 10.31 13.94 -16.23
N LYS A 194 9.24 14.32 -15.54
CA LYS A 194 9.04 15.68 -15.05
C LYS A 194 10.12 16.09 -14.03
N GLU A 195 10.45 15.20 -13.10
CA GLU A 195 11.41 15.45 -12.02
C GLU A 195 12.82 14.92 -12.39
N LYS A 196 12.96 14.29 -13.57
CA LYS A 196 14.19 13.65 -14.07
C LYS A 196 14.74 12.57 -13.13
N LEU A 197 13.86 11.88 -12.42
CA LEU A 197 14.22 10.83 -11.47
C LEU A 197 14.01 9.45 -12.07
N SER A 198 15.01 8.59 -11.97
CA SER A 198 14.91 7.18 -12.36
C SER A 198 14.34 6.35 -11.20
N TYR A 199 13.64 5.28 -11.53
CA TYR A 199 12.98 4.41 -10.57
C TYR A 199 13.19 2.94 -10.91
N GLY A 200 13.58 2.15 -9.91
CA GLY A 200 13.67 0.70 -9.97
C GLY A 200 12.47 0.04 -9.30
N TYR A 201 12.67 -1.14 -8.71
CA TYR A 201 11.63 -1.80 -7.94
C TYR A 201 11.57 -1.21 -6.53
N LEU A 202 10.79 -0.13 -6.40
CA LEU A 202 10.58 0.62 -5.16
C LEU A 202 11.78 1.45 -4.66
N TRP A 203 12.78 1.65 -5.52
CA TRP A 203 13.96 2.49 -5.26
C TRP A 203 14.03 3.66 -6.24
N TRP A 204 14.36 4.85 -5.75
CA TRP A 204 14.82 5.94 -6.60
C TRP A 204 16.28 5.70 -6.97
N THR A 205 16.64 5.75 -8.25
CA THR A 205 17.96 5.35 -8.76
C THR A 205 18.66 6.54 -9.44
N GLY A 206 20.00 6.50 -9.48
CA GLY A 206 20.81 7.58 -10.07
C GLY A 206 20.89 8.86 -9.22
N ILE A 207 20.31 8.86 -8.01
CA ILE A 207 20.41 9.98 -7.07
C ILE A 207 21.80 9.97 -6.44
N LEU A 208 22.54 11.08 -6.56
CA LEU A 208 23.86 11.29 -5.95
C LEU A 208 24.91 10.18 -6.26
N ASN A 209 24.81 9.55 -7.44
CA ASN A 209 25.58 8.36 -7.86
C ASN A 209 25.26 7.07 -7.07
N GLY A 210 24.07 7.00 -6.46
CA GLY A 210 23.57 5.84 -5.74
C GLY A 210 22.08 5.63 -5.97
N TYR A 211 21.44 5.04 -4.97
CA TYR A 211 20.00 4.81 -4.95
C TYR A 211 19.43 5.07 -3.55
N ALA A 212 18.14 5.39 -3.49
CA ALA A 212 17.48 5.75 -2.25
C ALA A 212 16.04 5.27 -2.14
N ALA A 213 15.66 4.83 -0.95
CA ALA A 213 14.27 4.73 -0.54
C ALA A 213 13.90 6.04 0.15
N MET A 214 12.94 6.78 -0.39
CA MET A 214 12.59 8.13 0.07
C MET A 214 11.15 8.15 0.60
N GLY A 215 11.00 8.69 1.80
CA GLY A 215 9.72 8.90 2.47
C GLY A 215 9.44 10.38 2.74
N ASN A 216 8.20 10.66 3.13
CA ASN A 216 7.75 12.02 3.45
C ASN A 216 8.61 12.68 4.54
N SER A 217 8.67 14.01 4.52
CA SER A 217 9.34 14.84 5.54
C SER A 217 10.85 14.61 5.73
N GLY A 218 11.53 14.04 4.73
CA GLY A 218 12.99 13.84 4.74
C GLY A 218 13.44 12.49 5.30
N ASN A 219 12.52 11.53 5.41
CA ASN A 219 12.88 10.15 5.71
C ASN A 219 13.62 9.55 4.49
N ILE A 220 14.80 8.97 4.70
CA ILE A 220 15.60 8.42 3.59
C ILE A 220 16.52 7.29 4.06
N ILE A 221 16.64 6.27 3.21
CA ILE A 221 17.77 5.33 3.19
C ILE A 221 18.48 5.59 1.87
N TYR A 222 19.68 6.14 1.92
CA TYR A 222 20.53 6.39 0.76
C TYR A 222 21.73 5.46 0.79
N VAL A 223 22.03 4.82 -0.33
CA VAL A 223 23.15 3.90 -0.48
C VAL A 223 24.00 4.35 -1.67
N ASN A 224 25.30 4.51 -1.43
CA ASN A 224 26.29 4.75 -2.47
C ASN A 224 27.34 3.62 -2.48
N PRO A 225 27.24 2.68 -3.44
CA PRO A 225 28.23 1.61 -3.60
C PRO A 225 29.65 2.11 -3.87
N ALA A 226 29.80 3.19 -4.65
CA ALA A 226 31.12 3.72 -5.01
C ALA A 226 31.87 4.29 -3.79
N ASP A 227 31.14 4.99 -2.92
CA ASP A 227 31.68 5.57 -1.68
C ASP A 227 31.62 4.60 -0.48
N LYS A 228 31.10 3.38 -0.67
CA LYS A 228 30.80 2.42 0.41
C LYS A 228 30.02 3.03 1.56
N MET A 229 29.00 3.83 1.23
CA MET A 229 28.30 4.68 2.19
C MET A 229 26.82 4.34 2.28
N VAL A 230 26.30 4.35 3.51
CA VAL A 230 24.87 4.36 3.81
C VAL A 230 24.55 5.57 4.66
N VAL A 231 23.52 6.34 4.25
CA VAL A 231 22.96 7.43 5.06
C VAL A 231 21.51 7.11 5.33
N SER A 232 21.15 7.07 6.61
CA SER A 232 19.78 6.83 7.06
C SER A 232 19.31 7.98 7.94
N ILE A 233 18.16 8.55 7.60
CA ILE A 233 17.57 9.68 8.33
C ILE A 233 16.11 9.32 8.62
N ALA A 234 15.77 9.21 9.90
CA ALA A 234 14.39 9.13 10.38
C ALA A 234 13.95 10.52 10.83
N ALA A 235 12.95 11.09 10.16
CA ALA A 235 12.49 12.45 10.35
C ALA A 235 11.01 12.49 10.77
N LEU A 236 10.70 13.39 11.71
CA LEU A 236 9.31 13.65 12.12
C LEU A 236 8.54 14.38 11.03
N PHE A 237 7.22 14.20 11.03
CA PHE A 237 6.35 14.86 10.06
C PHE A 237 6.49 16.39 10.12
N LYS A 238 6.86 16.94 8.97
CA LYS A 238 6.96 18.37 8.70
C LYS A 238 6.42 18.64 7.29
N PRO A 239 5.35 19.46 7.16
CA PRO A 239 4.91 19.94 5.85
C PRO A 239 6.03 20.72 5.17
N THR A 240 6.16 20.57 3.85
CA THR A 240 7.14 21.29 3.02
C THR A 240 8.57 21.22 3.59
N ALA A 241 9.02 20.01 3.92
CA ALA A 241 10.41 19.76 4.28
C ALA A 241 11.34 20.15 3.12
N LYS A 242 12.55 20.61 3.44
CA LYS A 242 13.59 20.89 2.45
C LYS A 242 14.07 19.58 1.82
N ASP A 243 14.65 19.67 0.64
CA ASP A 243 15.23 18.52 -0.04
C ASP A 243 16.36 17.91 0.80
N ILE A 244 16.17 16.67 1.23
CA ILE A 244 17.13 15.97 2.07
C ILE A 244 18.35 15.51 1.27
N THR A 245 18.20 15.32 -0.05
CA THR A 245 19.31 14.90 -0.93
C THR A 245 20.33 16.02 -1.10
N GLU A 246 19.88 17.28 -1.17
CA GLU A 246 20.77 18.45 -1.20
C GLU A 246 21.62 18.56 0.07
N PHE A 247 21.01 18.33 1.25
CA PHE A 247 21.73 18.29 2.52
C PHE A 247 22.77 17.15 2.57
N ILE A 248 22.40 15.96 2.08
CA ILE A 248 23.34 14.83 2.01
C ILE A 248 24.53 15.18 1.11
N ASP A 249 24.28 15.76 -0.07
CA ASP A 249 25.33 16.08 -1.04
C ASP A 249 26.28 17.19 -0.58
N LYS A 250 25.72 18.27 -0.03
CA LYS A 250 26.50 19.48 0.30
C LYS A 250 27.14 19.46 1.68
N ASP A 251 26.48 18.82 2.65
CA ASP A 251 26.89 18.90 4.05
C ASP A 251 27.37 17.56 4.60
N VAL A 252 26.76 16.43 4.22
CA VAL A 252 27.11 15.11 4.77
C VAL A 252 28.27 14.46 4.01
N LYS A 253 28.12 14.23 2.70
CA LYS A 253 29.14 13.52 1.89
C LYS A 253 30.52 14.17 1.99
N PRO A 254 30.71 15.50 1.93
CA PRO A 254 32.04 16.10 1.99
C PRO A 254 32.78 15.85 3.31
N LEU A 255 32.06 15.63 4.42
CA LEU A 255 32.67 15.34 5.72
C LEU A 255 33.24 13.93 5.83
N PHE A 256 32.74 12.98 5.05
CA PHE A 256 33.06 11.55 5.17
C PHE A 256 33.69 10.94 3.92
N CYS A 257 33.49 11.54 2.74
CA CYS A 257 34.13 11.14 1.49
C CYS A 257 35.41 11.94 1.18
N GLY A 258 35.83 12.85 2.09
CA GLY A 258 36.92 13.80 1.87
C GLY A 258 37.88 13.92 3.06
N ALA A 259 38.69 12.89 3.31
CA ALA A 259 39.95 12.96 4.05
C ALA A 259 40.79 11.69 3.84
N GLU A 260 41.20 11.42 2.58
CA GLU A 260 42.42 10.66 2.35
C GLU A 260 43.51 11.66 1.96
N GLY A 261 44.34 12.00 2.96
CA GLY A 261 45.61 12.69 2.86
C GLY A 261 46.52 12.18 3.96
#